data_AF-A0A9R0J8N2-F1
#
_entry.id   AF-A0A9R0J8N2-F1
#
_cell.length_a   1.000
_cell.length_b   1.000
_cell.length_c   1.000
_cell.angle_alpha   90.00
_cell.angle_beta   90.00
_cell.angle_gamma   90.00
#
_symmetry.space_group_name_H-M   'P 1'
#
loop_
_entity.id
_entity.type
_entity.pdbx_description
1 polymer ?
#
loop_
_entity_poly.entity_id
_entity_poly.type
_entity_poly.pdbx_seq_one_letter_code
_entity_poly.pdbx_strand_id
1 'polypeptide(L)'
;MTEVVPITRIDRKSSIEFEPRTLNFRQIQSARDAALYVVRSRSIEEANQIFTEGMAPIESESPRSGNVSCTMVAGGSCLDDDENTYPTYSNQYFTLDTLRDVATAPF
;
A
#
# COMPACT_ATOMS: atom_id res chain seq x y z
N MET A 1 24.34 -27.05 38.34
CA MET A 1 25.14 -25.91 37.87
C MET A 1 24.25 -25.14 36.93
N THR A 2 23.92 -23.89 37.25
CA THR A 2 22.99 -23.04 36.49
C THR A 2 23.74 -22.35 35.35
N GLU A 3 23.39 -22.68 34.11
CA GLU A 3 23.91 -22.04 32.89
C GLU A 3 23.41 -20.59 32.82
N VAL A 4 24.32 -19.62 32.87
CA VAL A 4 24.01 -18.20 32.70
C VAL A 4 24.16 -17.89 31.21
N VAL A 5 23.04 -17.77 30.51
CA VAL A 5 23.05 -17.34 29.10
C VAL A 5 23.45 -15.87 29.05
N PRO A 6 24.55 -15.51 28.34
CA PRO A 6 24.96 -14.11 28.23
C PRO A 6 23.91 -13.35 27.41
N ILE A 7 23.32 -12.32 28.02
CA ILE A 7 22.42 -11.39 27.36
C ILE A 7 23.27 -10.60 26.36
N THR A 8 23.23 -10.98 25.09
CA THR A 8 23.74 -10.14 24.01
C THR A 8 22.89 -8.88 23.95
N ARG A 9 23.51 -7.72 24.15
CA ARG A 9 22.81 -6.43 24.05
C ARG A 9 22.39 -6.27 22.58
N ILE A 10 21.09 -6.37 22.33
CA ILE A 10 20.52 -6.07 21.02
C ILE A 10 20.61 -4.55 20.85
N ASP A 11 21.58 -4.09 20.06
CA ASP A 11 21.65 -2.69 19.64
C ASP A 11 20.51 -2.44 18.66
N ARG A 12 19.43 -1.83 19.17
CA ARG A 12 18.30 -1.39 18.35
C ARG A 12 18.78 -0.27 17.43
N LYS A 13 18.85 -0.53 16.12
CA LYS A 13 19.02 0.52 15.11
C LYS A 13 17.68 1.18 14.83
N SER A 14 17.67 2.50 14.62
CA SER A 14 16.46 3.23 14.24
C SER A 14 16.10 2.87 12.79
N SER A 15 14.87 2.38 12.55
CA SER A 15 14.39 2.00 11.22
C SER A 15 14.46 3.14 10.19
N ILE A 16 14.34 4.39 10.65
CA ILE A 16 14.32 5.59 9.81
C ILE A 16 15.56 5.78 8.92
N GLU A 17 16.72 5.24 9.29
CA GLU A 17 17.95 5.36 8.48
C GLU A 17 17.98 4.38 7.30
N PHE A 18 17.15 3.35 7.34
CA PHE A 18 17.06 2.28 6.33
C PHE A 18 15.79 2.36 5.49
N GLU A 19 14.83 3.21 5.89
CA GLU A 19 13.58 3.39 5.15
C GLU A 19 13.82 4.17 3.84
N PRO A 20 13.15 3.78 2.75
CA PRO A 20 13.19 4.55 1.52
C PRO A 20 12.53 5.92 1.76
N ARG A 21 13.25 7.00 1.43
CA ARG A 21 12.70 8.35 1.56
C ARG A 21 11.45 8.50 0.69
N THR A 22 10.34 8.89 1.33
CA THR A 22 9.12 9.26 0.62
C THR A 22 9.34 10.55 -0.18
N LEU A 23 8.78 10.60 -1.39
CA LEU A 23 8.78 11.81 -2.20
C LEU A 23 7.99 12.93 -1.50
N ASN A 24 8.47 14.17 -1.60
CA ASN A 24 7.70 15.33 -1.14
C ASN A 24 6.55 15.65 -2.10
N PHE A 25 5.61 16.49 -1.68
CA PHE A 25 4.41 16.81 -2.46
C PHE A 25 4.70 17.33 -3.87
N ARG A 26 5.71 18.20 -4.05
CA ARG A 26 6.09 18.73 -5.36
C ARG A 26 6.68 17.65 -6.26
N GLN A 27 7.47 16.75 -5.69
CA GLN A 27 8.01 15.60 -6.41
C GLN A 27 6.91 14.63 -6.85
N ILE A 28 5.90 14.40 -6.00
CA ILE A 28 4.73 13.58 -6.35
C ILE A 28 3.98 14.20 -7.53
N GLN A 29 3.71 15.51 -7.49
CA GLN A 29 3.06 16.21 -8.60
C GLN A 29 3.86 16.11 -9.89
N SER A 30 5.17 16.41 -9.81
CA SER A 30 6.04 16.32 -10.98
C SER A 30 6.12 14.90 -11.56
N ALA A 31 6.19 13.88 -10.71
CA ALA A 31 6.19 12.48 -11.15
C ALA A 31 4.85 12.09 -11.80
N ARG A 32 3.74 12.57 -11.23
CA ARG A 32 2.40 12.36 -11.79
C ARG A 32 2.27 12.97 -13.18
N ASP A 33 2.70 14.22 -13.36
CA ASP A 33 2.60 14.91 -14.65
C ASP A 33 3.46 14.22 -15.71
N ALA A 34 4.65 13.76 -15.34
CA ALA A 34 5.51 12.97 -16.22
C ALA A 34 4.88 11.62 -16.59
N ALA A 35 4.27 10.92 -15.63
CA ALA A 35 3.57 9.66 -15.89
C ALA A 35 2.38 9.87 -16.84
N LEU A 36 1.59 10.93 -16.63
CA LEU A 36 0.49 11.29 -17.52
C LEU A 36 0.97 11.60 -18.94
N TYR A 37 2.12 12.25 -19.07
CA TYR A 37 2.71 12.51 -20.38
C TYR A 37 3.05 11.20 -21.12
N VAL A 38 3.66 10.22 -20.45
CA VAL A 38 3.96 8.90 -21.03
C VAL A 38 2.69 8.21 -21.49
N VAL A 39 1.68 8.13 -20.63
CA VAL A 39 0.40 7.45 -20.93
C VAL A 39 -0.33 8.10 -22.12
N ARG A 40 -0.23 9.42 -22.28
CA ARG A 40 -0.92 10.15 -23.36
C ARG A 40 -0.17 10.12 -24.70
N SER A 41 1.16 9.96 -24.67
CA SER A 41 2.00 10.16 -25.86
C SER A 41 2.61 8.87 -26.42
N ARG A 42 2.67 7.80 -25.63
CA ARG A 42 3.30 6.52 -25.99
C ARG A 42 2.25 5.43 -26.26
N SER A 43 2.66 4.38 -26.97
CA SER A 43 1.84 3.18 -27.06
C SER A 43 1.76 2.49 -25.70
N ILE A 44 0.77 1.61 -25.53
CA ILE A 44 0.59 0.89 -24.26
C ILE A 44 1.78 -0.02 -23.96
N GLU A 45 2.39 -0.63 -24.97
CA GLU A 45 3.56 -1.50 -24.85
C GLU A 45 4.79 -0.70 -24.39
N GLU A 46 5.06 0.44 -25.03
CA GLU A 46 6.15 1.34 -24.64
C GLU A 46 5.95 1.88 -23.22
N ALA A 47 4.73 2.31 -22.89
CA ALA A 47 4.41 2.79 -21.54
C ALA A 47 4.64 1.71 -20.48
N ASN A 48 4.21 0.47 -20.74
CA ASN A 48 4.44 -0.66 -19.84
C ASN A 48 5.93 -0.92 -19.64
N GLN A 49 6.72 -0.88 -20.71
CA GLN A 49 8.17 -1.04 -20.60
C GLN A 49 8.77 0.04 -19.70
N ILE A 50 8.42 1.33 -19.92
CA ILE A 50 8.92 2.45 -19.11
C ILE A 50 8.58 2.28 -17.62
N PHE A 51 7.35 1.85 -17.29
CA PHE A 51 6.93 1.72 -15.89
C PHE A 51 7.44 0.47 -15.18
N THR A 52 7.87 -0.55 -15.92
CA THR A 52 8.32 -1.83 -15.35
C THR A 52 9.83 -2.05 -15.46
N GLU A 53 10.53 -1.22 -16.21
CA GLU A 53 11.99 -1.29 -16.36
C GLU A 53 12.69 -1.20 -15.00
N GLY A 54 13.49 -2.22 -14.68
CA GLY A 54 14.24 -2.30 -13.41
C GLY A 54 13.42 -2.71 -12.19
N MET A 55 12.12 -3.00 -12.34
CA MET A 55 11.31 -3.60 -11.28
C MET A 55 11.46 -5.13 -11.30
N ALA A 56 11.68 -5.72 -10.12
CA ALA A 56 11.61 -7.17 -9.95
C ALA A 56 10.19 -7.58 -9.51
N PRO A 57 9.64 -8.69 -10.04
CA PRO A 57 8.44 -9.29 -9.47
C PRO A 57 8.65 -9.58 -7.99
N ILE A 58 7.66 -9.29 -7.15
CA ILE A 58 7.70 -9.71 -5.76
C ILE A 58 7.47 -11.22 -5.75
N GLU A 59 8.52 -11.99 -5.46
CA GLU A 59 8.39 -13.43 -5.21
C GLU A 59 7.58 -13.61 -3.93
N SER A 60 6.26 -13.77 -4.07
CA SER A 60 5.45 -14.24 -2.96
C SER A 60 5.79 -15.71 -2.74
N GLU A 61 6.50 -16.02 -1.67
CA GLU A 61 6.59 -17.38 -1.16
C GLU A 61 5.20 -17.82 -0.71
N SER A 62 4.42 -18.41 -1.62
CA SER A 62 3.14 -19.02 -1.30
C SER A 62 3.36 -20.46 -0.86
N PRO A 63 3.20 -20.83 0.41
CA PRO A 63 2.86 -22.21 0.72
C PRO A 63 1.36 -22.34 0.43
N ARG A 64 1.05 -23.11 -0.62
CA ARG A 64 -0.26 -23.69 -0.97
C ARG A 64 -1.21 -22.79 -1.79
N SER A 65 -1.29 -23.16 -3.06
CA SER A 65 -2.53 -23.52 -3.76
C SER A 65 -3.83 -22.94 -3.17
N GLY A 66 -4.03 -21.66 -3.41
CA GLY A 66 -5.31 -20.98 -3.36
C GLY A 66 -5.24 -19.91 -4.42
N ASN A 67 -5.87 -20.15 -5.55
CA ASN A 67 -5.99 -19.29 -6.71
C ASN A 67 -6.67 -17.95 -6.38
N VAL A 68 -5.98 -17.05 -5.68
CA VAL A 68 -6.35 -15.64 -5.64
C VAL A 68 -5.61 -14.96 -6.81
N SER A 69 -6.16 -15.15 -8.01
CA SER A 69 -5.86 -14.29 -9.14
C SER A 69 -6.42 -12.92 -8.80
N CYS A 70 -5.58 -11.99 -8.31
CA CYS A 70 -5.92 -10.58 -8.33
C CYS A 70 -5.90 -10.11 -9.78
N THR A 71 -6.96 -10.46 -10.52
CA THR A 71 -7.21 -9.96 -11.86
C THR A 71 -7.47 -8.46 -11.73
N MET A 72 -6.48 -7.63 -12.06
CA MET A 72 -6.69 -6.20 -12.25
C MET A 72 -7.52 -6.05 -13.52
N VAL A 73 -8.85 -6.06 -13.39
CA VAL A 73 -9.74 -5.76 -14.51
C VAL A 73 -9.52 -4.28 -14.87
N ALA A 74 -8.80 -4.06 -15.95
CA ALA A 74 -8.77 -2.76 -16.62
C ALA A 74 -10.18 -2.48 -17.17
N GLY A 75 -10.96 -1.71 -16.42
CA GLY A 75 -12.33 -1.34 -16.80
C GLY A 75 -13.36 -2.41 -16.43
N GLY A 76 -13.75 -2.45 -15.16
CA GLY A 76 -14.79 -3.34 -14.66
C GLY A 76 -15.52 -2.67 -13.52
N SER A 77 -16.44 -1.79 -13.89
CA SER A 77 -17.41 -1.19 -13.01
C SER A 77 -18.21 -2.29 -12.30
N CYS A 78 -17.97 -2.52 -11.00
CA CYS A 78 -18.92 -3.21 -10.13
C CYS A 78 -20.08 -2.24 -9.85
N LEU A 79 -20.96 -2.07 -10.84
CA LEU A 79 -22.31 -1.59 -10.55
C LEU A 79 -23.04 -2.83 -10.03
N ASP A 80 -22.91 -3.08 -8.73
CA ASP A 80 -24.01 -3.68 -8.02
C ASP A 80 -25.14 -2.64 -8.11
N ASP A 81 -26.23 -2.99 -8.80
CA ASP A 81 -27.48 -2.23 -8.87
C ASP A 81 -28.16 -2.21 -7.48
N ASP A 82 -27.46 -1.69 -6.49
CA ASP A 82 -28.05 -1.22 -5.24
C ASP A 82 -27.92 0.30 -5.26
N GLU A 83 -29.08 0.95 -5.42
CA GLU A 83 -29.31 2.38 -5.27
C GLU A 83 -28.69 2.89 -3.96
N ASN A 84 -27.41 3.25 -3.99
CA ASN A 84 -26.74 3.87 -2.87
C ASN A 84 -26.27 5.26 -3.28
N THR A 85 -27.16 6.21 -3.00
CA THR A 85 -26.94 7.66 -2.95
C THR A 85 -25.51 7.97 -2.48
N TYR A 86 -24.71 8.63 -3.33
CA TYR A 86 -23.41 9.18 -2.91
C TYR A 86 -23.61 10.05 -1.66
N PRO A 87 -22.99 9.75 -0.51
CA PRO A 87 -23.06 10.64 0.62
C PRO A 87 -22.28 11.91 0.28
N THR A 88 -23.01 13.00 0.13
CA THR A 88 -22.47 14.36 0.16
C THR A 88 -21.73 14.52 1.49
N TYR A 89 -20.41 14.73 1.45
CA TYR A 89 -19.59 15.03 2.63
C TYR A 89 -20.04 16.38 3.21
N SER A 90 -21.07 16.33 4.04
CA SER A 90 -21.38 17.36 5.01
C SER A 90 -20.78 16.90 6.35
N ASN A 91 -20.02 17.79 6.99
CA ASN A 91 -19.38 17.57 8.27
C ASN A 91 -20.40 17.24 9.36
N GLN A 92 -20.72 15.95 9.56
CA GLN A 92 -21.45 15.49 10.73
C GLN A 92 -20.87 14.14 11.19
N TYR A 93 -20.11 14.23 12.28
CA TYR A 93 -19.71 13.19 13.24
C TYR A 93 -19.75 11.72 12.76
N PHE A 94 -18.56 11.16 12.53
CA PHE A 94 -18.34 9.72 12.43
C PHE A 94 -19.02 9.00 13.61
N THR A 95 -19.98 8.13 13.34
CA THR A 95 -20.50 7.18 14.33
C THR A 95 -19.40 6.19 14.70
N LEU A 96 -18.83 6.42 15.88
CA LEU A 96 -17.71 5.70 16.51
C LEU A 96 -18.11 4.29 17.00
N ASP A 97 -18.82 3.48 16.21
CA ASP A 97 -19.32 2.19 16.72
C ASP A 97 -18.27 1.08 16.77
N THR A 98 -17.01 1.38 16.50
CA THR A 98 -15.87 0.51 16.86
C THR A 98 -14.64 1.32 17.29
N LEU A 99 -14.83 2.32 18.17
CA LEU A 99 -13.71 2.84 18.95
C LEU A 99 -13.18 1.71 19.83
N ARG A 100 -12.04 1.10 19.48
CA ARG A 100 -11.36 0.17 20.39
C ARG A 100 -11.04 0.92 21.68
N ASP A 101 -11.68 0.52 22.77
CA ASP A 101 -11.47 1.08 24.09
C ASP A 101 -10.02 0.84 24.54
N VAL A 102 -9.26 1.92 24.68
CA VAL A 102 -7.89 1.91 25.20
C VAL A 102 -7.84 1.32 26.62
N ALA A 103 -8.94 1.40 27.37
CA ALA A 103 -9.00 0.86 28.73
C ALA A 103 -9.03 -0.69 28.78
N THR A 104 -9.29 -1.37 27.65
CA THR A 104 -9.30 -2.84 27.58
C THR A 104 -8.02 -3.43 26.95
N ALA A 105 -7.04 -2.60 26.59
CA ALA A 105 -5.76 -3.10 26.08
C ALA A 105 -4.93 -3.74 27.22
N PRO A 106 -4.37 -4.95 27.05
CA PRO A 106 -3.49 -5.56 28.05
C PRO A 106 -2.17 -4.77 28.16
N PHE A 107 -1.64 -4.68 29.38
CA PHE A 107 -0.28 -4.19 29.68
C PHE A 107 0.76 -5.29 29.51
#